data_AF-A0A9W6Y3V3-F1
#
_entry.id   AF-A0A9W6Y3V3-F1
#
_cell.length_a   1.000
_cell.length_b   1.000
_cell.length_c   1.000
_cell.angle_alpha   90.00
_cell.angle_beta   90.00
_cell.angle_gamma   90.00
#
_symmetry.space_group_name_H-M   'P 1'
#
loop_
_entity.id
_entity.type
_entity.pdbx_description
1 polymer ?
#
loop_
_entity_poly.entity_id
_entity_poly.type
_entity_poly.pdbx_seq_one_letter_code
_entity_poly.pdbx_strand_id
1 'polypeptide(L)'
;MEADSSEFVTMISSNLGKSVLNWYRAFITECEGTNVQPTWSLFKGRLRTRFRPKDFEYDLRERMFRFKQNETIHEYVSKFQDLLSQTELSISELEKRFFFQNGLREELNPRRIFSSRPSSLETPSAEAG
;
A
#
# COMPACT_ATOMS: atom_id res chain seq x y z
N MET A 1 12.49 23.59 18.55
CA MET A 1 12.50 22.22 19.09
C MET A 1 13.06 21.31 18.03
N GLU A 2 14.15 20.61 18.33
CA GLU A 2 14.66 19.61 17.40
C GLU A 2 13.72 18.40 17.39
N ALA A 3 13.42 17.90 16.20
CA ALA A 3 12.46 16.81 16.05
C ALA A 3 12.95 15.50 16.68
N ASP A 4 14.23 15.37 17.07
CA ASP A 4 14.80 14.17 17.70
C ASP A 4 14.92 14.28 19.23
N SER A 5 14.54 15.41 19.82
CA SER A 5 14.64 15.64 21.27
C SER A 5 13.64 14.78 22.08
N SER A 6 14.06 14.33 23.27
CA SER A 6 13.20 13.64 24.24
C SER A 6 11.97 14.48 24.66
N GLU A 7 12.10 15.80 24.70
CA GLU A 7 10.99 16.74 24.94
C GLU A 7 9.90 16.64 23.86
N PHE A 8 10.30 16.42 22.60
CA PHE A 8 9.34 16.24 21.51
C PHE A 8 8.53 14.96 21.70
N VAL A 9 9.19 13.87 22.11
CA VAL A 9 8.51 12.60 22.41
C VAL A 9 7.52 12.76 23.58
N THR A 10 7.92 13.48 24.62
CA THR A 10 7.05 13.81 25.75
C THR A 10 5.85 14.66 25.32
N MET A 11 6.04 15.65 24.46
CA MET A 11 4.95 16.48 23.92
C MET A 11 3.96 15.66 23.07
N ILE A 12 4.47 14.77 22.22
CA ILE A 12 3.64 13.89 21.39
C ILE A 12 2.87 12.89 22.27
N SER A 13 3.43 12.47 23.41
CA SER A 13 2.76 11.53 24.32
C SER A 13 1.36 12.01 24.74
N SER A 14 1.16 13.32 24.93
CA SER A 14 -0.12 13.94 25.27
C SER A 14 -1.19 13.81 24.17
N ASN A 15 -0.78 13.53 22.92
CA ASN A 15 -1.67 13.32 21.78
C ASN A 15 -1.95 11.84 21.51
N LEU A 16 -1.34 10.93 22.28
CA LEU A 16 -1.51 9.49 22.11
C LEU A 16 -2.83 9.01 22.73
N GLY A 17 -3.51 8.09 22.04
CA GLY A 17 -4.69 7.42 22.59
C GLY A 17 -4.36 6.54 23.80
N LYS A 18 -5.36 6.25 24.65
CA LYS A 18 -5.21 5.51 25.92
C LYS A 18 -4.42 4.19 25.79
N SER A 19 -4.65 3.43 24.71
CA SER A 19 -3.93 2.17 24.46
C SER A 19 -2.45 2.38 24.14
N VAL A 20 -2.12 3.43 23.40
CA VAL A 20 -0.74 3.76 23.00
C VAL A 20 0.02 4.39 24.17
N LEU A 21 -0.66 5.15 25.03
CA LEU A 21 -0.09 5.71 26.27
C LEU A 21 0.42 4.64 27.24
N ASN A 22 -0.33 3.56 27.44
CA ASN A 22 0.12 2.46 28.30
C ASN A 22 1.39 1.80 27.77
N TRP A 23 1.47 1.61 26.44
CA TRP A 23 2.68 1.14 25.80
C TRP A 23 3.84 2.15 25.92
N TYR A 24 3.57 3.44 25.72
CA TYR A 24 4.57 4.50 25.83
C TYR A 24 5.21 4.54 27.22
N ARG A 25 4.41 4.39 28.29
CA ARG A 25 4.92 4.29 29.67
C ARG A 25 5.89 3.11 29.83
N ALA A 26 5.52 1.94 29.32
CA ALA A 26 6.41 0.77 29.34
C ALA A 26 7.68 0.98 28.50
N PHE A 27 7.58 1.67 27.36
CA PHE A 27 8.71 2.03 26.51
C PHE A 27 9.69 2.97 27.23
N ILE A 28 9.19 4.00 27.93
CA ILE A 28 10.04 4.91 28.71
C ILE A 28 10.75 4.16 29.83
N THR A 29 10.06 3.29 30.57
CA THR A 29 10.67 2.47 31.62
C THR A 29 11.75 1.53 31.07
N GLU A 30 11.56 0.94 29.88
CA GLU A 30 12.59 0.15 29.19
C GLU A 30 13.80 1.02 28.80
N CYS A 31 13.55 2.23 28.30
CA CYS A 31 14.59 3.18 27.92
C CYS A 31 15.44 3.61 29.14
N GLU A 32 14.79 3.90 30.26
CA GLU A 32 15.44 4.23 31.54
C GLU A 32 16.31 3.07 32.03
N GLY A 33 15.80 1.83 31.97
CA GLY A 33 16.54 0.62 32.38
C GLY A 33 17.73 0.28 31.50
N THR A 34 17.74 0.73 30.24
CA THR A 34 18.83 0.51 29.27
C THR A 34 19.74 1.72 29.10
N ASN A 35 19.49 2.82 29.84
CA ASN A 35 20.18 4.11 29.73
C ASN A 35 20.14 4.71 28.31
N VAL A 36 19.09 4.38 27.54
CA VAL A 36 18.86 4.89 26.19
C VAL A 36 17.96 6.11 26.26
N GLN A 37 18.28 7.16 25.49
CA GLN A 37 17.42 8.33 25.37
C GLN A 37 16.23 8.02 24.44
N PRO A 38 14.99 8.30 24.84
CA PRO A 38 13.82 8.10 23.99
C PRO A 38 13.74 9.21 22.93
N THR A 39 14.55 9.08 21.88
CA THR A 39 14.51 10.00 20.75
C THR A 39 13.30 9.75 19.88
N TRP A 40 12.92 10.74 19.08
CA TRP A 40 11.78 10.61 18.16
C TRP A 40 11.98 9.50 17.12
N SER A 41 13.22 9.33 16.64
CA SER A 41 13.55 8.26 15.71
C SER A 41 13.32 6.87 16.33
N LEU A 42 13.72 6.68 17.58
CA LEU A 42 13.49 5.44 18.33
C LEU A 42 11.99 5.22 18.60
N PHE A 43 11.29 6.28 19.03
CA PHE A 43 9.85 6.24 19.26
C PHE A 43 9.10 5.82 17.99
N LYS A 44 9.36 6.45 16.84
CA LYS A 44 8.75 6.08 15.55
C LYS A 44 9.05 4.62 15.18
N GLY A 45 10.29 4.18 15.35
CA GLY A 45 10.70 2.81 15.05
C GLY A 45 9.93 1.79 15.91
N ARG A 46 9.89 2.00 17.22
CA ARG A 46 9.20 1.10 18.15
C ARG A 46 7.67 1.16 18.01
N LEU A 47 7.11 2.35 17.76
CA LEU A 47 5.70 2.54 17.48
C LEU A 47 5.31 1.75 16.21
N ARG A 48 6.12 1.84 15.16
CA ARG A 48 5.96 1.02 13.96
C ARG A 48 6.06 -0.47 14.28
N THR A 49 7.11 -0.94 14.94
CA THR A 49 7.26 -2.37 15.23
C THR A 49 6.09 -2.93 16.07
N ARG A 50 5.51 -2.14 16.97
CA ARG A 50 4.45 -2.58 17.88
C ARG A 50 3.05 -2.46 17.29
N PHE A 51 2.75 -1.36 16.62
CA PHE A 51 1.41 -1.05 16.10
C PHE A 51 1.24 -1.36 14.62
N ARG A 52 2.34 -1.58 13.86
CA ARG A 52 2.22 -2.11 12.51
C ARG A 52 1.86 -3.58 12.62
N PRO A 53 0.70 -4.01 12.09
CA PRO A 53 0.41 -5.42 11.96
C PRO A 53 1.55 -6.11 11.19
N LYS A 54 2.00 -7.28 11.64
CA LYS A 54 2.99 -8.07 10.91
C LYS A 54 2.49 -8.41 9.50
N ASP A 55 1.17 -8.57 9.38
CA ASP A 55 0.46 -8.81 8.14
C ASP A 55 0.07 -7.51 7.42
N PHE A 56 0.53 -6.32 7.83
CA PHE A 56 0.19 -5.06 7.15
C PHE A 56 0.60 -5.09 5.68
N GLU A 57 1.75 -5.71 5.39
CA GLU A 57 2.23 -5.89 4.02
C GLU A 57 1.33 -6.86 3.24
N TYR A 58 0.88 -7.94 3.88
CA TYR A 58 -0.02 -8.92 3.28
C TYR A 58 -1.41 -8.32 3.06
N ASP A 59 -1.98 -7.64 4.05
CA ASP A 59 -3.27 -6.94 3.98
C ASP A 59 -3.23 -5.83 2.93
N LEU A 60 -2.12 -5.09 2.81
CA LEU A 60 -1.96 -4.06 1.78
C LEU A 60 -1.84 -4.69 0.39
N ARG A 61 -1.07 -5.77 0.24
CA ARG A 61 -1.01 -6.55 -1.02
C ARG A 61 -2.35 -7.17 -1.37
N GLU A 62 -3.08 -7.69 -0.40
CA GLU A 62 -4.42 -8.25 -0.58
C GLU A 62 -5.40 -7.15 -1.00
N ARG A 63 -5.36 -5.98 -0.35
CA ARG A 63 -6.17 -4.82 -0.75
C ARG A 63 -5.84 -4.38 -2.17
N MET A 64 -4.57 -4.30 -2.55
CA MET A 64 -4.16 -4.00 -3.93
C MET A 64 -4.62 -5.07 -4.93
N PHE A 65 -4.58 -6.35 -4.56
CA PHE A 65 -5.02 -7.45 -5.40
C PHE A 65 -6.55 -7.46 -5.61
N ARG A 66 -7.30 -7.16 -4.54
CA ARG A 66 -8.76 -7.06 -4.55
C ARG A 66 -9.26 -5.73 -5.09
N PHE A 67 -8.36 -4.75 -5.25
CA PHE A 67 -8.68 -3.44 -5.79
C PHE A 67 -9.09 -3.59 -7.26
N LYS A 68 -10.39 -3.43 -7.53
CA LYS A 68 -10.95 -3.45 -8.88
C LYS A 68 -11.46 -2.08 -9.24
N GLN A 69 -11.35 -1.74 -10.52
CA GLN A 69 -11.87 -0.51 -11.09
C GLN A 69 -13.41 -0.52 -11.04
N ASN A 70 -13.97 0.09 -9.99
CA ASN A 70 -15.42 0.24 -9.88
C ASN A 70 -15.92 1.52 -10.55
N GLU A 71 -15.07 2.55 -10.63
CA GLU A 71 -15.39 3.91 -11.09
C GLU A 71 -14.54 4.29 -12.33
N THR A 72 -14.35 5.59 -12.58
CA THR A 72 -13.51 6.09 -13.68
C THR A 72 -12.06 5.61 -13.54
N ILE A 73 -11.36 5.52 -14.68
CA ILE A 73 -9.95 5.08 -14.68
C ILE A 73 -9.04 6.04 -13.90
N HIS A 74 -9.36 7.34 -13.89
CA HIS A 74 -8.58 8.36 -13.18
C HIS A 74 -8.67 8.19 -11.65
N GLU A 75 -9.87 7.95 -11.13
CA GLU A 75 -10.03 7.69 -9.69
C GLU A 75 -9.40 6.37 -9.28
N TYR A 76 -9.48 5.35 -10.15
CA TYR A 76 -8.78 4.08 -9.94
C TYR A 76 -7.26 4.27 -9.88
N VAL A 77 -6.67 5.01 -10.82
CA VAL A 77 -5.23 5.32 -10.82
C VAL A 77 -4.84 6.12 -9.58
N SER A 78 -5.63 7.12 -9.19
CA SER A 78 -5.34 7.95 -8.02
C SER A 78 -5.38 7.13 -6.71
N LYS A 79 -6.41 6.32 -6.51
CA LYS A 79 -6.52 5.41 -5.36
C LYS A 79 -5.42 4.33 -5.37
N PHE A 80 -5.03 3.83 -6.54
CA PHE A 80 -3.94 2.88 -6.67
C PHE A 80 -2.57 3.51 -6.36
N GLN A 81 -2.33 4.76 -6.79
CA GLN A 81 -1.13 5.52 -6.44
C GLN A 81 -1.09 5.89 -4.95
N ASP A 82 -2.24 6.19 -4.35
CA ASP A 82 -2.36 6.42 -2.91
C ASP A 82 -1.98 5.14 -2.13
N LEU A 83 -2.55 3.99 -2.53
CA LEU A 83 -2.18 2.68 -1.96
C LEU A 83 -0.69 2.38 -2.13
N LEU A 84 -0.10 2.66 -3.29
CA LEU A 84 1.34 2.53 -3.52
C LEU A 84 2.17 3.46 -2.62
N SER A 85 1.68 4.67 -2.35
CA SER A 85 2.37 5.63 -1.48
C SER A 85 2.33 5.20 0.00
N GLN A 86 1.32 4.44 0.40
CA GLN A 86 1.25 3.81 1.72
C GLN A 86 2.20 2.61 1.86
N THR A 87 2.63 2.01 0.73
CA THR A 87 3.63 0.94 0.74
C THR A 87 5.03 1.56 0.93
N GLU A 88 5.69 1.25 2.04
CA GLU A 88 7.12 1.59 2.20
C GLU A 88 8.04 0.68 1.38
N LEU A 89 7.47 -0.37 0.79
CA LEU A 89 8.20 -1.34 -0.01
C LEU A 89 8.23 -0.88 -1.44
N SER A 90 9.43 -0.93 -2.01
CA SER A 90 9.65 -0.85 -3.44
C SER A 90 9.02 -2.07 -4.12
N ILE A 91 7.71 -2.01 -4.35
CA ILE A 91 7.00 -2.98 -5.21
C ILE A 91 7.64 -2.88 -6.60
N SER A 92 8.04 -4.04 -7.14
CA SER A 92 8.64 -4.12 -8.46
C SER A 92 7.70 -3.55 -9.52
N GLU A 93 8.24 -2.92 -10.57
CA GLU A 93 7.43 -2.42 -11.68
C GLU A 93 6.55 -3.53 -12.30
N LEU A 94 7.03 -4.78 -12.27
CA LEU A 94 6.31 -5.92 -12.80
C LEU A 94 5.10 -6.29 -11.94
N GLU A 95 5.23 -6.23 -10.61
CA GLU A 95 4.11 -6.41 -9.68
C GLU A 95 3.11 -5.25 -9.80
N LYS A 96 3.57 -4.00 -9.91
CA LYS A 96 2.69 -2.84 -10.15
C LYS A 96 1.85 -3.02 -11.41
N ARG A 97 2.48 -3.44 -12.52
CA ARG A 97 1.79 -3.72 -13.79
C ARG A 97 0.80 -4.89 -13.64
N PHE A 98 1.16 -5.93 -12.90
CA PHE A 98 0.29 -7.07 -12.65
C PHE A 98 -0.97 -6.66 -11.86
N PHE A 99 -0.82 -5.95 -10.72
CA PHE A 99 -1.96 -5.48 -9.94
C PHE A 99 -2.84 -4.50 -10.74
N PHE A 100 -2.21 -3.58 -11.47
CA PHE A 100 -2.93 -2.61 -12.30
C PHE A 100 -3.76 -3.31 -13.39
N GLN A 101 -3.19 -4.29 -14.09
CA GLN A 101 -3.88 -5.08 -15.12
C GLN A 101 -4.94 -6.02 -14.56
N ASN A 102 -4.73 -6.57 -13.36
CA ASN A 102 -5.69 -7.47 -12.71
C ASN A 102 -6.93 -6.72 -12.18
N GLY A 103 -6.76 -5.48 -11.75
CA GLY A 103 -7.85 -4.63 -11.26
C GLY A 103 -8.56 -3.81 -12.32
N LEU A 104 -8.00 -3.66 -13.52
CA LEU A 104 -8.66 -3.01 -14.65
C LEU A 104 -9.94 -3.77 -15.05
N ARG A 105 -11.03 -3.04 -15.34
CA ARG A 105 -12.27 -3.67 -15.83
C ARG A 105 -11.98 -4.50 -17.07
N GLU A 106 -12.62 -5.66 -17.16
CA GLU A 106 -12.43 -6.63 -18.25
C GLU A 106 -12.66 -6.03 -19.65
N GLU A 107 -13.47 -4.97 -19.74
CA GLU A 107 -13.76 -4.24 -20.98
C GLU A 107 -12.61 -3.36 -21.49
N LEU A 108 -11.67 -2.98 -20.62
CA LEU A 108 -10.46 -2.22 -20.97
C LEU A 108 -9.22 -3.11 -21.03
N ASN A 109 -9.39 -4.43 -20.82
CA ASN A 109 -8.29 -5.37 -20.78
C ASN A 109 -7.81 -5.67 -22.21
N PRO A 110 -6.60 -5.23 -22.63
CA PRO A 110 -6.14 -5.39 -24.01
C PRO A 110 -6.03 -6.86 -24.42
N ARG A 111 -5.91 -7.80 -23.46
CA ARG A 111 -5.90 -9.24 -23.73
C ARG A 111 -7.19 -9.76 -24.38
N ARG A 112 -8.36 -9.16 -24.13
CA ARG A 112 -9.60 -9.54 -24.83
C ARG A 112 -9.90 -8.69 -26.04
N ILE A 113 -9.47 -7.43 -26.11
CA ILE A 113 -9.64 -6.60 -27.32
C ILE A 113 -8.94 -7.26 -28.53
N PHE A 114 -7.78 -7.89 -28.31
CA PHE A 114 -7.13 -8.69 -29.36
C PHE A 114 -7.82 -10.04 -29.65
N SER A 115 -8.55 -10.63 -28.70
CA SER A 115 -9.36 -11.85 -28.92
C SER A 115 -10.75 -11.57 -29.51
N SER A 116 -11.23 -10.34 -29.35
CA SER A 116 -12.51 -9.83 -29.84
C SER A 116 -12.37 -9.05 -31.13
N ARG A 117 -11.20 -9.05 -31.77
CA ARG A 117 -11.14 -8.88 -33.23
C ARG A 117 -11.83 -10.10 -33.82
N PRO A 118 -13.06 -9.95 -34.36
CA PRO A 118 -13.80 -11.10 -34.85
C PRO A 118 -12.99 -11.72 -36.00
N SER A 119 -12.82 -13.04 -35.92
CA SER A 119 -12.47 -13.92 -37.03
C SER A 119 -13.58 -13.90 -38.09
N SER A 120 -13.89 -12.74 -38.69
CA SER A 120 -14.67 -12.66 -39.92
C SER A 120 -13.72 -12.50 -41.10
N LEU A 121 -12.92 -13.54 -41.34
CA LEU A 121 -12.36 -13.83 -42.65
C LEU A 121 -12.45 -15.35 -42.89
N GLU A 122 -13.63 -15.91 -42.64
CA GLU A 122 -14.15 -17.06 -43.37
C GLU A 122 -15.04 -16.44 -44.47
N THR A 123 -14.92 -16.69 -45.78
CA THR A 123 -14.36 -17.83 -46.52
C THR A 123 -14.27 -17.40 -48.02
N PRO A 124 -13.68 -18.21 -48.92
CA PRO A 124 -12.96 -17.77 -50.12
C PRO A 124 -13.88 -17.47 -51.31
N SER A 125 -13.51 -16.45 -52.09
CA SER A 125 -14.08 -16.26 -53.42
C SER A 125 -13.37 -17.20 -54.40
N ALA A 126 -13.95 -18.38 -54.61
CA ALA A 126 -13.63 -19.28 -55.71
C ALA A 126 -14.92 -19.65 -56.45
N GLU A 127 -15.15 -19.03 -57.60
CA GLU A 127 -15.90 -19.50 -58.79
C GLU A 127 -15.79 -18.33 -59.80
N ALA A 128 -14.96 -18.37 -60.85
CA ALA A 128 -15.04 -19.19 -62.08
C ALA A 128 -16.32 -18.91 -62.88
N GLY A 129 -16.16 -18.41 -64.12
CA GLY A 129 -17.24 -18.27 -65.10
C GLY A 129 -17.12 -17.05 -65.98
#